data_AF-A0A069E9D0-F1
#
_entry.id   AF-A0A069E9D0-F1
#
_cell.length_a   1.000
_cell.length_b   1.000
_cell.length_c   1.000
_cell.angle_alpha   90.00
_cell.angle_beta   90.00
_cell.angle_gamma   90.00
#
_symmetry.space_group_name_H-M   'P 1'
#
loop_
_entity.id
_entity.type
_entity.pdbx_description
1 polymer ?
#
loop_
_entity_poly.entity_id
_entity_poly.type
_entity_poly.pdbx_seq_one_letter_code
_entity_poly.pdbx_strand_id
1 'polypeptide(L)'
;MIQSGFLEGAPFKWVGLSIRYGLVDEAEPHYQEIDPKDGELPLAIEIDVHRLLGVSEDEMAVVYRKTALIALIHAGEKYHLKVNRMKELLAQA
;
A
#
# COMPACT_ATOMS: atom_id res chain seq x y z
N MET A 1 2.76 -14.49 14.71
CA MET A 1 2.27 -14.31 13.33
C MET A 1 1.00 -13.47 13.41
N ILE A 2 0.92 -12.36 12.69
CA ILE A 2 -0.26 -11.45 12.71
C ILE A 2 -1.28 -11.98 11.70
N GLN A 3 -2.56 -12.07 12.07
CA GLN A 3 -3.65 -12.39 11.15
C GLN A 3 -4.50 -11.15 10.95
N SER A 4 -4.54 -10.61 9.73
CA SER A 4 -5.34 -9.42 9.38
C SER A 4 -6.68 -9.75 8.71
N GLY A 5 -6.83 -10.95 8.13
CA GLY A 5 -7.99 -11.31 7.31
C GLY A 5 -8.12 -10.50 6.02
N PHE A 6 -7.12 -9.70 5.64
CA PHE A 6 -7.20 -8.79 4.50
C PHE A 6 -7.44 -9.51 3.17
N LEU A 7 -6.81 -10.66 2.97
CA LEU A 7 -6.89 -11.43 1.73
C LEU A 7 -8.11 -12.37 1.67
N GLU A 8 -8.96 -12.39 2.70
CA GLU A 8 -10.16 -13.23 2.71
C GLU A 8 -11.14 -12.77 1.61
N GLY A 9 -11.38 -13.65 0.64
CA GLY A 9 -12.28 -13.36 -0.49
C GLY A 9 -11.64 -12.57 -1.63
N ALA A 10 -10.33 -12.29 -1.57
CA ALA A 10 -9.62 -11.61 -2.64
C ALA A 10 -9.50 -12.49 -3.90
N PRO A 11 -9.58 -11.90 -5.12
CA PRO A 11 -9.32 -12.63 -6.36
C PRO A 11 -7.83 -12.86 -6.64
N PHE A 12 -6.95 -12.48 -5.70
CA PHE A 12 -5.51 -12.60 -5.75
C PHE A 12 -5.00 -13.25 -4.45
N LYS A 13 -3.80 -13.85 -4.51
CA LYS A 13 -3.18 -14.58 -3.40
C LYS A 13 -2.30 -13.70 -2.53
N TRP A 14 -1.71 -12.65 -3.10
CA TRP A 14 -0.85 -11.71 -2.42
C TRP A 14 -0.77 -10.39 -3.21
N VAL A 15 -0.22 -9.35 -2.58
CA VAL A 15 -0.04 -8.03 -3.18
C VAL A 15 1.45 -7.76 -3.29
N GLY A 16 1.93 -7.51 -4.50
CA GLY A 16 3.25 -6.91 -4.69
C GLY A 16 3.10 -5.40 -4.70
N LEU A 17 3.81 -4.71 -3.81
CA LEU A 17 3.76 -3.25 -3.70
C LEU A 17 5.12 -2.66 -4.04
N SER A 18 5.16 -1.86 -5.11
CA SER A 18 6.31 -1.05 -5.49
C SER A 18 6.10 0.40 -5.03
N ILE A 19 6.88 0.83 -4.03
CA ILE A 19 6.93 2.25 -3.66
C ILE A 19 8.00 2.91 -4.52
N ARG A 20 7.58 3.88 -5.35
CA ARG A 20 8.42 4.57 -6.32
C ARG A 20 8.87 5.92 -5.78
N TYR A 21 10.13 6.23 -6.01
CA TYR A 21 10.71 7.53 -5.72
C TYR A 21 10.49 8.46 -6.92
N GLY A 22 9.62 9.45 -6.74
CA GLY A 22 9.34 10.45 -7.77
C GLY A 22 9.18 11.85 -7.20
N LEU A 23 8.26 12.63 -7.76
CA LEU A 23 8.12 14.06 -7.49
C LEU A 23 6.80 14.41 -6.79
N VAL A 24 5.90 13.44 -6.63
CA VAL A 24 4.59 13.64 -5.99
C VAL A 24 4.25 12.51 -5.02
N ASP A 25 3.46 12.83 -4.00
CA ASP A 25 2.79 11.81 -3.20
C ASP A 25 1.47 11.43 -3.87
N GLU A 26 1.39 10.20 -4.36
CA GLU A 26 0.16 9.70 -4.96
C GLU A 26 -0.86 9.31 -3.89
N ALA A 27 -2.13 9.69 -4.14
CA ALA A 27 -3.25 9.30 -3.29
C ALA A 27 -3.82 7.92 -3.67
N GLU A 28 -3.54 7.45 -4.89
CA GLU A 28 -4.07 6.21 -5.45
C GLU A 28 -2.92 5.43 -6.11
N PRO A 29 -2.83 4.11 -5.91
CA PRO A 29 -1.82 3.28 -6.57
C PRO A 29 -2.20 2.99 -8.03
N HIS A 30 -1.17 2.80 -8.85
CA HIS A 30 -1.25 2.20 -10.16
C HIS A 30 -1.43 0.69 -10.04
N TYR A 31 -2.39 0.14 -10.79
CA TYR A 31 -2.67 -1.31 -10.84
C TYR A 31 -2.10 -1.92 -12.12
N GLN A 32 -1.67 -3.17 -12.01
CA GLN A 32 -1.56 -4.07 -13.16
C GLN A 32 -2.60 -5.19 -13.06
N GLU A 33 -2.69 -6.02 -14.10
CA GLU A 33 -3.54 -7.20 -14.08
C GLU A 33 -3.03 -8.20 -13.02
N ILE A 34 -3.97 -8.98 -12.45
CA ILE A 34 -3.61 -10.06 -11.52
C ILE A 34 -2.86 -11.13 -12.34
N ASP A 35 -1.66 -11.49 -11.90
CA ASP A 35 -0.87 -12.50 -12.60
C ASP A 35 -1.56 -13.88 -12.45
N PRO A 36 -1.93 -14.55 -13.56
CA PRO A 36 -2.66 -15.81 -13.51
C PRO A 36 -1.80 -17.00 -13.01
N LYS A 37 -0.47 -16.87 -13.04
CA LYS A 37 0.48 -17.91 -12.66
C LYS A 37 0.70 -17.95 -11.15
N ASP A 38 1.01 -16.81 -10.53
CA ASP A 38 1.32 -16.75 -9.10
C ASP A 38 0.22 -16.07 -8.26
N GLY A 39 -0.78 -15.46 -8.90
CA GLY A 39 -1.90 -14.80 -8.22
C GLY A 39 -1.51 -13.48 -7.57
N GLU A 40 -0.42 -12.84 -7.99
CA GLU A 40 -0.03 -11.51 -7.53
C GLU A 40 -1.03 -10.46 -8.01
N LEU A 41 -1.41 -9.53 -7.14
CA LEU A 41 -1.91 -8.22 -7.55
C LEU A 41 -0.76 -7.20 -7.51
N PRO A 42 -0.21 -6.77 -8.66
CA PRO A 42 0.88 -5.80 -8.66
C PRO A 42 0.33 -4.38 -8.50
N LEU A 43 0.84 -3.66 -7.52
CA LEU A 43 0.56 -2.26 -7.22
C LEU A 43 1.83 -1.44 -7.26
N ALA A 44 1.71 -0.18 -7.68
CA ALA A 44 2.78 0.79 -7.49
C ALA A 44 2.23 2.14 -7.06
N ILE A 45 2.98 2.86 -6.22
CA ILE A 45 2.57 4.17 -5.72
C ILE A 45 3.81 5.05 -5.53
N GLU A 46 3.71 6.32 -5.90
CA GLU A 46 4.80 7.28 -5.82
C GLU A 46 4.82 8.04 -4.49
N ILE A 47 6.04 8.32 -4.02
CA ILE A 47 6.31 9.29 -2.95
C ILE A 47 7.20 10.42 -3.48
N ASP A 48 6.96 11.64 -2.99
CA ASP A 48 7.82 12.79 -3.31
C ASP A 48 9.15 12.66 -2.56
N VAL A 49 10.22 12.42 -3.31
CA VAL A 49 11.57 12.23 -2.76
C VAL A 49 12.07 13.45 -2.00
N HIS A 50 11.60 14.65 -2.32
CA HIS A 50 12.04 15.86 -1.63
C HIS A 50 11.61 15.83 -0.16
N ARG A 51 10.51 15.15 0.17
CA ARG A 51 10.06 14.93 1.55
C ARG A 51 10.95 13.98 2.34
N LEU A 52 11.78 13.19 1.65
CA LEU A 52 12.71 12.27 2.27
C LEU A 52 14.09 12.90 2.50
N LEU A 53 14.33 14.12 2.00
CA LEU A 53 15.61 14.79 2.18
C LEU A 53 15.75 15.28 3.63
N GLY A 54 16.75 14.76 4.33
CA GLY A 54 17.11 15.21 5.68
C GLY A 54 16.18 14.72 6.79
N VAL A 55 15.21 13.85 6.50
CA VAL A 55 14.41 13.18 7.54
C VAL A 55 15.19 12.02 8.15
N SER A 56 14.93 11.73 9.42
CA SER A 56 15.47 10.58 10.12
C SER A 56 14.93 9.25 9.59
N GLU A 57 15.59 8.14 9.92
CA GLU A 57 15.13 6.80 9.57
C GLU A 57 13.71 6.51 10.12
N ASP A 58 13.41 6.97 11.34
CA ASP A 58 12.09 6.81 11.97
C ASP A 58 11.00 7.57 11.20
N GLU A 59 11.27 8.81 10.80
CA GLU A 59 10.35 9.61 9.98
C GLU A 59 10.14 8.97 8.60
N MET A 60 11.22 8.43 8.01
CA MET A 60 11.16 7.73 6.74
C MET A 60 10.30 6.46 6.84
N ALA A 61 10.44 5.70 7.93
CA ALA A 61 9.61 4.53 8.20
C ALA A 61 8.12 4.88 8.35
N VAL A 62 7.80 6.06 8.91
CA VAL A 62 6.42 6.56 8.96
C VAL A 62 5.90 6.86 7.55
N VAL A 63 6.70 7.51 6.69
CA VAL A 63 6.31 7.80 5.30
C VAL A 63 6.00 6.50 4.55
N TYR A 64 6.91 5.51 4.56
CA TYR A 64 6.67 4.24 3.88
C TYR A 64 5.43 3.51 4.40
N ARG A 65 5.22 3.52 5.72
CA ARG A 65 4.05 2.88 6.32
C ARG A 65 2.75 3.54 5.86
N LYS A 66 2.70 4.88 5.82
CA LYS A 66 1.54 5.62 5.31
C LYS A 66 1.26 5.27 3.85
N THR A 67 2.29 5.33 3.01
CA THR A 67 2.20 5.01 1.59
C THR A 67 1.70 3.59 1.36
N ALA A 68 2.22 2.61 2.11
CA ALA A 68 1.76 1.24 2.02
C ALA A 68 0.30 1.07 2.47
N LEU A 69 -0.12 1.74 3.56
CA LEU A 69 -1.51 1.73 4.01
C LEU A 69 -2.45 2.33 2.97
N ILE A 70 -2.08 3.45 2.35
CA ILE A 70 -2.87 4.10 1.29
C ILE A 70 -3.09 3.10 0.13
N ALA A 71 -2.02 2.49 -0.37
CA ALA A 71 -2.11 1.53 -1.48
C ALA A 71 -2.97 0.30 -1.13
N LEU A 72 -2.80 -0.27 0.06
CA LEU A 72 -3.55 -1.44 0.52
C LEU A 72 -5.01 -1.14 0.81
N ILE A 73 -5.33 0.04 1.37
CA ILE A 73 -6.71 0.49 1.58
C ILE A 73 -7.39 0.63 0.22
N HIS A 74 -6.75 1.28 -0.75
CA HIS A 74 -7.32 1.47 -2.08
C HIS A 74 -7.58 0.13 -2.78
N ALA A 75 -6.63 -0.82 -2.70
CA ALA A 75 -6.84 -2.17 -3.22
C ALA A 75 -7.96 -2.91 -2.49
N GLY A 76 -8.02 -2.80 -1.16
CA GLY A 76 -9.09 -3.42 -0.40
C GLY A 76 -10.46 -2.85 -0.75
N GLU A 77 -10.59 -1.54 -0.92
CA GLU A 77 -11.86 -0.92 -1.35
C GLU A 77 -12.27 -1.37 -2.75
N LYS A 78 -11.34 -1.36 -3.71
CA LYS A 78 -11.58 -1.82 -5.08
C LYS A 78 -12.12 -3.27 -5.15
N TYR A 79 -11.59 -4.15 -4.31
CA TYR A 79 -11.97 -5.57 -4.28
C TYR A 79 -12.91 -5.93 -3.12
N HIS A 80 -13.52 -4.94 -2.46
CA HIS A 80 -14.50 -5.11 -1.37
C HIS A 80 -13.97 -5.95 -0.18
N LEU A 81 -12.69 -5.77 0.17
CA LEU A 81 -11.99 -6.45 1.25
C LEU A 81 -12.05 -5.68 2.58
N LYS A 82 -11.66 -6.34 3.66
CA LYS A 82 -11.65 -5.75 5.02
C LYS A 82 -10.53 -4.72 5.17
N VAL A 83 -10.88 -3.42 5.20
CA VAL A 83 -9.90 -2.31 5.30
C VAL A 83 -9.92 -1.51 6.60
N ASN A 84 -10.90 -1.74 7.48
CA ASN A 84 -11.15 -0.88 8.65
C ASN A 84 -9.91 -0.71 9.54
N ARG A 85 -9.20 -1.80 9.85
CA ARG A 85 -7.99 -1.72 10.69
C ARG A 85 -6.87 -0.91 10.04
N MET A 86 -6.70 -0.99 8.72
CA MET A 86 -5.70 -0.19 8.02
C MET A 86 -6.07 1.28 8.00
N LYS A 87 -7.36 1.60 7.84
CA LYS A 87 -7.86 2.99 7.96
C LYS A 87 -7.60 3.59 9.34
N GLU A 88 -7.82 2.82 10.40
CA GLU A 88 -7.49 3.25 11.77
C GLU A 88 -5.99 3.52 11.94
N LEU A 89 -5.14 2.63 11.42
CA LEU A 89 -3.69 2.78 11.47
C LEU A 89 -3.21 4.00 10.68
N LEU A 90 -3.82 4.27 9.53
CA LEU A 90 -3.48 5.44 8.71
C LEU A 90 -3.87 6.74 9.41
N ALA A 91 -5.01 6.79 10.09
CA ALA A 91 -5.47 7.95 10.84
C ALA A 91 -4.60 8.26 12.08
N GLN A 92 -3.85 7.29 12.58
CA GLN A 92 -2.94 7.43 13.73
C GLN A 92 -1.49 7.72 13.31
N ALA A 93 -1.18 7.63 12.02
CA ALA A 93 0.18 7.73 11.50
C ALA A 93 0.61 9.18 11.29
#